data_AF-A0A418RQH8-F1
#
_entry.id   AF-A0A418RQH8-F1
#
_cell.length_a   1.000
_cell.length_b   1.000
_cell.length_c   1.000
_cell.angle_alpha   90.00
_cell.angle_beta   90.00
_cell.angle_gamma   90.00
#
_symmetry.space_group_name_H-M   'P 1'
#
loop_
_entity.id
_entity.type
_entity.pdbx_description
1 polymer ?
#
loop_
_entity_poly.entity_id
_entity_poly.type
_entity_poly.pdbx_seq_one_letter_code
_entity_poly.pdbx_strand_id
1 'polypeptide(L)'
;MASITFDTLKFANKLKSAGVPDKQAEAEAEALSEVLEVNFKELVTKEYLDTKFQQALAPIRTDLAVLKWMIGLMLAGVISLVLKAFF
;
A
#
# COMPACT_ATOMS: atom_id res chain seq x y z
N MET A 1 -3.73 11.74 5.02
CA MET A 1 -4.53 11.27 3.88
C MET A 1 -4.82 12.47 3.00
N ALA A 2 -4.25 12.53 1.80
CA ALA A 2 -4.71 13.48 0.81
C ALA A 2 -6.05 12.96 0.28
N SER A 3 -7.15 13.58 0.70
CA SER A 3 -8.47 13.29 0.14
C SER A 3 -8.50 13.83 -1.28
N ILE A 4 -8.64 12.96 -2.28
CA ILE A 4 -8.95 13.39 -3.64
C ILE A 4 -10.42 13.82 -3.62
N THR A 5 -10.69 15.10 -3.39
CA THR A 5 -12.04 15.66 -3.47
C THR A 5 -12.38 15.96 -4.92
N PHE A 6 -13.45 15.34 -5.42
CA PHE A 6 -14.09 15.75 -6.66
C PHE A 6 -14.87 17.05 -6.42
N ASP A 7 -14.53 18.10 -7.16
CA ASP A 7 -15.22 19.39 -7.07
C ASP A 7 -16.38 19.43 -8.06
N THR A 8 -17.55 19.01 -7.58
CA THR A 8 -18.80 18.94 -8.35
C THR A 8 -19.15 20.29 -8.99
N LEU A 9 -18.96 21.40 -8.27
CA LEU A 9 -19.30 22.73 -8.76
C LEU A 9 -18.36 23.17 -9.89
N LYS A 10 -17.05 22.96 -9.70
CA LYS A 10 -16.05 23.28 -10.73
C LYS A 10 -16.25 22.42 -11.98
N PHE A 11 -16.63 21.16 -11.83
CA PHE A 11 -16.94 20.28 -12.96
C PHE A 11 -18.19 20.75 -13.71
N ALA A 12 -19.30 21.01 -13.02
CA ALA A 12 -20.52 21.54 -13.62
C ALA A 12 -20.25 22.86 -14.37
N ASN A 13 -19.51 23.80 -13.76
CA ASN A 13 -19.15 25.07 -14.40
C ASN A 13 -18.31 24.88 -15.67
N LYS A 14 -17.46 23.85 -15.71
CA LYS A 14 -16.67 23.51 -16.89
C LYS A 14 -17.56 22.97 -18.02
N LEU A 15 -18.55 22.14 -17.70
CA LEU A 15 -19.55 21.66 -18.65
C LEU A 15 -20.41 22.82 -19.20
N LYS A 16 -20.90 23.71 -18.33
CA LYS A 16 -21.63 24.92 -18.74
C LYS A 16 -20.82 25.78 -19.71
N SER A 17 -19.54 25.98 -19.41
CA SER A 17 -18.61 26.73 -20.28
C SER A 17 -18.36 26.05 -21.63
N ALA A 18 -18.56 24.74 -21.71
CA ALA A 18 -18.49 23.96 -22.94
C ALA A 18 -19.83 23.92 -23.72
N GLY A 19 -20.87 24.59 -23.23
CA GLY A 19 -22.19 24.67 -23.88
C GLY A 19 -23.21 23.64 -23.38
N VAL A 20 -22.90 22.88 -22.32
CA VAL A 20 -23.87 21.97 -21.70
C VAL A 20 -24.91 22.80 -20.93
N PRO A 21 -26.23 22.57 -21.11
CA PRO A 21 -27.27 23.28 -20.37
C PRO A 21 -27.12 23.11 -18.85
N ASP A 22 -27.42 24.16 -18.09
CA ASP A 22 -27.21 24.21 -16.64
C ASP A 22 -27.71 22.98 -15.88
N LYS A 23 -28.96 22.57 -16.11
CA LYS A 23 -29.56 21.41 -15.44
C LYS A 23 -28.87 20.09 -15.80
N GLN A 24 -28.36 19.96 -17.02
CA GLN A 24 -27.64 18.75 -17.45
C GLN A 24 -26.23 18.73 -16.84
N ALA A 25 -25.54 19.87 -16.86
CA ALA A 25 -24.21 20.01 -16.27
C ALA A 25 -24.20 19.69 -14.77
N GLU A 26 -25.22 20.16 -14.05
CA GLU A 26 -25.39 19.86 -12.62
C GLU A 26 -25.71 18.38 -12.39
N ALA A 27 -26.65 17.81 -13.15
CA ALA A 27 -27.01 16.39 -13.02
C ALA A 27 -25.84 15.45 -13.35
N GLU A 28 -25.04 15.76 -14.38
CA GLU A 28 -23.84 14.98 -14.73
C GLU A 28 -22.78 15.06 -13.63
N ALA A 29 -22.57 16.25 -13.07
CA ALA A 29 -21.61 16.45 -11.98
C ALA A 29 -22.02 15.66 -10.72
N GLU A 30 -23.30 15.69 -10.37
CA GLU A 30 -23.85 14.96 -9.23
C GLU A 30 -23.73 13.45 -9.43
N ALA A 31 -24.19 12.93 -10.57
CA ALA A 31 -24.10 11.51 -10.89
C ALA A 31 -22.64 11.00 -10.88
N LEU A 32 -21.70 11.78 -11.42
CA LEU A 32 -20.28 11.41 -11.38
C LEU A 32 -19.72 11.45 -9.95
N SER A 33 -20.11 12.44 -9.14
CA SER A 33 -19.72 12.53 -7.73
C SER A 33 -20.16 11.31 -6.93
N GLU A 34 -21.40 10.85 -7.12
CA GLU A 34 -21.94 9.67 -6.44
C GLU A 34 -21.15 8.39 -6.80
N VAL A 35 -20.89 8.17 -8.10
CA VAL A 35 -20.11 7.02 -8.56
C VAL A 35 -18.69 7.06 -7.99
N LEU A 36 -18.05 8.22 -7.99
CA LEU A 36 -16.71 8.37 -7.43
C LEU A 36 -16.70 8.14 -5.92
N GLU A 37 -17.69 8.63 -5.18
CA GLU A 37 -17.78 8.41 -3.73
C GLU A 37 -17.93 6.92 -3.39
N VAL A 38 -18.76 6.18 -4.15
CA VAL A 38 -18.89 4.73 -3.98
C VAL A 38 -17.57 4.01 -4.28
N ASN A 39 -16.90 4.34 -5.39
CA ASN A 39 -15.64 3.71 -5.77
C ASN A 39 -14.48 4.04 -4.81
N PHE A 40 -14.46 5.24 -4.23
CA PHE A 40 -13.40 5.66 -3.32
C PHE A 40 -13.52 5.07 -1.91
N LYS A 41 -14.70 4.57 -1.51
CA LYS A 41 -14.90 3.94 -0.19
C LYS A 41 -14.07 2.67 0.01
N GLU A 42 -13.72 1.96 -1.06
CA GLU A 42 -13.01 0.67 -0.98
C GLU A 42 -11.50 0.78 -1.24
N LEU A 43 -10.99 1.97 -1.56
CA LEU A 43 -9.58 2.15 -1.85
C LEU A 43 -8.73 2.20 -0.58
N VAL A 44 -7.71 1.33 -0.52
CA VAL A 44 -6.68 1.39 0.51
C VAL A 44 -5.63 2.43 0.16
N THR A 45 -5.07 3.12 1.16
CA THR A 45 -4.01 4.10 0.91
C THR A 45 -2.66 3.42 0.69
N LYS A 46 -1.75 4.16 0.05
CA LYS A 46 -0.34 3.75 -0.06
C LYS A 46 0.26 3.52 1.33
N GLU A 47 0.05 4.43 2.29
CA GLU A 47 0.58 4.24 3.65
C GLU A 47 0.03 2.99 4.33
N TYR A 48 -1.25 2.64 4.08
CA TYR A 48 -1.84 1.40 4.60
C TYR A 48 -1.11 0.18 4.03
N LEU A 49 -0.88 0.14 2.72
CA LEU A 49 -0.16 -0.96 2.06
C LEU A 49 1.29 -1.05 2.56
N ASP A 50 2.01 0.07 2.63
CA ASP A 50 3.38 0.12 3.15
C ASP A 50 3.45 -0.42 4.58
N THR A 51 2.49 -0.04 5.43
CA THR A 51 2.37 -0.52 6.81
C THR A 51 2.13 -2.03 6.85
N LYS A 52 1.16 -2.55 6.08
CA LYS A 52 0.84 -3.98 6.04
C LYS A 52 2.01 -4.81 5.51
N PHE A 53 2.73 -4.29 4.53
CA PHE A 53 3.90 -4.95 3.98
C PHE A 53 5.05 -5.03 5.01
N GLN A 54 5.34 -3.95 5.72
CA GLN A 54 6.34 -3.98 6.80
C GLN A 54 5.93 -4.94 7.93
N GLN A 55 4.65 -4.97 8.30
CA GLN A 55 4.12 -5.93 9.28
C GLN A 55 4.30 -7.38 8.82
N ALA A 56 4.02 -7.69 7.55
CA ALA A 56 4.17 -9.03 7.00
C ALA A 56 5.66 -9.45 6.87
N LEU A 57 6.56 -8.51 6.56
CA LEU A 57 7.98 -8.79 6.40
C LEU A 57 8.76 -8.84 7.73
N ALA A 58 8.29 -8.16 8.77
CA ALA A 58 8.94 -8.13 10.08
C ALA A 58 9.27 -9.52 10.65
N PRO A 59 8.34 -10.49 10.73
CA PRO A 59 8.64 -11.81 11.26
C PRO A 59 9.66 -12.55 10.40
N ILE A 60 9.54 -12.48 9.06
CA ILE A 60 10.47 -13.13 8.13
C ILE A 60 11.91 -12.62 8.33
N ARG A 61 12.07 -11.30 8.54
CA ARG A 61 13.39 -10.71 8.80
C ARG A 61 13.98 -11.21 10.11
N THR A 62 13.17 -11.32 11.16
CA THR A 62 13.59 -11.86 12.46
C THR A 62 13.97 -13.33 12.35
N ASP A 63 13.15 -14.15 11.71
CA ASP A 63 13.39 -15.57 11.53
C ASP A 63 14.66 -15.82 10.70
N LEU A 64 14.90 -15.01 9.65
CA LEU A 64 16.14 -15.07 8.88
C LEU A 64 17.36 -14.69 9.71
N ALA A 65 17.25 -13.73 10.63
CA ALA A 65 18.36 -13.38 11.52
C ALA A 65 18.67 -14.52 12.50
N VAL A 66 17.64 -15.15 13.09
CA VAL A 66 17.80 -16.32 13.97
C VAL A 66 18.43 -17.48 13.20
N LEU A 67 17.93 -17.78 12.00
CA LEU A 67 18.46 -18.84 11.15
C LEU A 67 19.95 -18.61 10.83
N LYS A 68 20.35 -17.38 10.48
CA LYS A 68 21.74 -17.03 10.22
C LYS A 68 22.64 -17.30 11.43
N TRP A 69 22.19 -16.95 12.64
CA TRP A 69 22.95 -17.22 13.86
C TRP A 69 23.04 -18.71 14.17
N MET A 70 21.95 -19.46 13.99
CA MET A 70 21.96 -20.92 14.17
C MET A 70 22.93 -21.61 13.21
N ILE A 71 22.94 -21.21 11.94
CA ILE A 71 23.89 -21.73 10.95
C ILE A 71 25.33 -21.38 11.36
N GLY A 72 25.58 -20.14 11.79
CA GLY A 72 26.91 -19.73 12.27
C GLY A 72 27.40 -20.57 13.46
N LEU A 73 26.54 -20.79 14.45
CA LEU A 73 26.85 -21.63 15.61
C LEU A 73 27.08 -23.10 15.22
N MET A 74 26.26 -23.64 14.31
CA MET A 74 26.41 -25.00 13.81
C MET A 74 27.74 -25.17 13.08
N LEU A 75 28.10 -24.24 12.18
CA LEU A 75 29.37 -24.25 11.47
C LEU A 75 30.55 -24.17 12.43
N ALA A 76 30.50 -23.31 13.45
CA ALA A 76 31.54 -23.23 14.47
C ALA A 76 31.70 -24.55 15.23
N GLY A 77 30.58 -25.20 15.58
CA GLY A 77 30.59 -26.53 16.22
C GLY A 77 31.23 -27.59 15.33
N VAL A 78 30.87 -27.64 14.04
CA VAL A 78 31.48 -28.56 13.06
C VAL A 78 32.97 -28.29 12.91
N ILE A 79 33.39 -27.03 12.77
CA ILE A 79 34.81 -26.65 12.67
C ILE A 79 35.58 -27.09 13.92
N SER A 80 35.01 -26.89 15.12
CA SER A 80 35.64 -27.31 16.38
C SER A 80 35.85 -28.82 16.44
N LEU A 81 34.88 -29.63 16.01
CA LEU A 81 35.01 -31.08 15.94
C LEU A 81 36.08 -31.53 14.94
N VAL A 82 36.12 -30.89 13.76
CA VAL A 82 37.15 -31.18 12.75
C VAL A 82 38.54 -30.86 13.30
N LEU A 83 38.73 -29.69 13.92
CA LEU A 83 40.01 -29.32 14.53
C LEU A 83 40.45 -30.35 15.58
N LYS A 84 39.55 -30.74 16.50
CA LYS A 84 39.84 -31.73 17.54
C LYS A 84 40.14 -33.14 17.00
N ALA A 85 39.59 -33.51 15.84
CA ALA A 85 39.75 -34.85 15.28
C ALA A 85 41.04 -35.02 14.47
N PHE A 86 41.55 -33.93 13.88
CA PHE A 86 42.65 -33.97 12.89
C PHE A 86 43.93 -33.23 13.30
N PHE A 87 43.91 -32.41 14.36
CA PHE A 87 45.07 -31.70 14.91
C PHE A 87 45.20 -31.95 16.42
#